data_AF-A0A368HJ20-F1
#
_entry.id   AF-A0A368HJ20-F1
#
_cell.length_a   1.000
_cell.length_b   1.000
_cell.length_c   1.000
_cell.angle_alpha   90.00
_cell.angle_beta   90.00
_cell.angle_gamma   90.00
#
_symmetry.space_group_name_H-M   'P 1'
#
loop_
_entity.id
_entity.type
_entity.pdbx_description
1 polymer ?
#
loop_
_entity_poly.entity_id
_entity_poly.type
_entity_poly.pdbx_seq_one_letter_code
_entity_poly.pdbx_strand_id
1 'polypeptide(L)'
;MGAAVFGGWLFGFSSYEFAQLLGELNLAVVWALPFLLWFFLLRLHGRIGRKTFIATSAALLAFEFCVSSEIFATGSVCSAIAMTLAVLSPALMDGAPSLKSTILEAGAAFLLSLVILAPYIYSMLGPASGHLQNAIGISPSDVVADPLNFVIPTDVLWLGTRLFGPMGSDLAAGMSDKDAYLGLPLVSIMILYAREFGFAPKARYLLVMLVTFAILSLGSRLRILGQITPVIEPWMLFTHLPLLDKALPARLALYVSMVAAIIAATWYARSSSALWKRRLAGGLAVLFLLPNVDSLPMHGSLPDPPFFLTGQYKDYIRPGERVIVLPYGPGMWFQAQTRFYFRMVGGYVGGAEPRPFSEIAVDNTLNGGPLVAGYKRSFRQFLRKYKVGALIVYGPQSKNVRTLLASLPVRGTAVAGVTVFALTRGLGSMRNRRTN
;
A
#
# COMPACT_ATOMS: atom_id res chain seq x y z
N MET A 1 -27.79 8.04 14.11
CA MET A 1 -26.46 8.64 13.85
C MET A 1 -25.32 7.89 14.53
N GLY A 2 -25.39 7.60 15.85
CA GLY A 2 -24.28 6.96 16.58
C GLY A 2 -23.71 5.66 15.98
N ALA A 3 -24.56 4.75 15.47
CA ALA A 3 -24.09 3.51 14.85
C ALA A 3 -23.30 3.71 13.55
N ALA A 4 -23.68 4.69 12.72
CA ALA A 4 -22.99 4.99 11.46
C ALA A 4 -21.63 5.64 11.71
N VAL A 5 -21.56 6.54 12.70
CA VAL A 5 -20.28 7.14 13.15
C VAL A 5 -19.36 6.05 13.71
N PHE A 6 -19.89 5.13 14.51
CA PHE A 6 -19.13 4.01 15.06
C PHE A 6 -18.56 3.11 13.95
N GLY A 7 -19.38 2.70 12.98
CA GLY A 7 -18.91 1.89 11.85
C GLY A 7 -17.87 2.62 10.98
N GLY A 8 -18.11 3.90 10.68
CA GLY A 8 -17.16 4.72 9.93
C GLY A 8 -15.81 4.87 10.64
N TRP A 9 -15.83 5.05 11.96
CA TRP A 9 -14.62 5.12 12.77
C TRP A 9 -13.86 3.78 12.75
N LEU A 10 -14.54 2.65 12.95
CA LEU A 10 -13.90 1.33 12.95
C LEU A 10 -13.22 0.99 11.61
N PHE A 11 -13.80 1.41 10.48
CA PHE A 11 -13.22 1.16 9.17
C PHE A 11 -12.06 2.13 8.88
N GLY A 12 -12.31 3.44 8.99
CA GLY A 12 -11.33 4.48 8.66
C GLY A 12 -10.14 4.59 9.62
N PHE A 13 -10.25 4.00 10.81
CA PHE A 13 -9.16 3.89 11.79
C PHE A 13 -8.87 2.42 12.13
N SER A 14 -9.07 1.53 11.17
CA SER A 14 -8.69 0.13 11.31
C SER A 14 -7.17 -0.02 11.37
N SER A 15 -6.68 -1.17 11.86
CA SER A 15 -5.25 -1.48 11.87
C SER A 15 -4.62 -1.47 10.48
N TYR A 16 -5.38 -1.89 9.46
CA TYR A 16 -5.00 -1.78 8.06
C TYR A 16 -4.67 -0.33 7.68
N GLU A 17 -5.59 0.61 7.90
CA GLU A 17 -5.39 2.02 7.55
C GLU A 17 -4.12 2.59 8.17
N PHE A 18 -3.92 2.36 9.47
CA PHE A 18 -2.74 2.87 10.15
C PHE A 18 -1.45 2.19 9.70
N ALA A 19 -1.47 0.89 9.44
CA ALA A 19 -0.29 0.18 8.93
C ALA A 19 0.10 0.69 7.54
N GLN A 20 -0.86 0.94 6.64
CA GLN A 20 -0.58 1.47 5.30
C GLN A 20 -0.14 2.94 5.34
N LEU A 21 -0.67 3.76 6.25
CA LEU A 21 -0.22 5.15 6.44
C LEU A 21 1.28 5.28 6.81
N LEU A 22 1.92 4.22 7.28
CA LEU A 22 3.35 4.23 7.61
C LEU A 22 4.28 4.24 6.39
N GLY A 23 3.81 3.82 5.21
CA GLY A 23 4.71 3.67 4.06
C GLY A 23 4.07 3.51 2.68
N GLU A 24 2.77 3.28 2.59
CA GLU A 24 2.07 2.90 1.36
C GLU A 24 0.83 3.77 1.17
N LEU A 25 1.04 5.07 0.90
CA LEU A 25 -0.05 6.06 0.88
C LEU A 25 -1.14 5.73 -0.14
N ASN A 26 -0.78 5.15 -1.28
CA ASN A 26 -1.73 4.68 -2.29
C ASN A 26 -2.67 3.58 -1.77
N LEU A 27 -2.28 2.84 -0.73
CA LEU A 27 -3.08 1.78 -0.13
C LEU A 27 -3.94 2.27 1.05
N ALA A 28 -3.72 3.48 1.55
CA ALA A 28 -4.58 4.12 2.55
C ALA A 28 -5.77 4.88 1.92
N VAL A 29 -5.73 5.15 0.61
CA VAL A 29 -6.81 5.88 -0.10
C VAL A 29 -7.90 4.91 -0.54
N VAL A 30 -8.60 4.29 0.41
CA VAL A 30 -9.60 3.22 0.15
C VAL A 30 -11.04 3.68 0.25
N TRP A 31 -11.28 4.98 0.40
CA TRP A 31 -12.62 5.54 0.56
C TRP A 31 -13.53 5.25 -0.66
N ALA A 32 -12.98 4.95 -1.85
CA ALA A 32 -13.82 4.59 -2.99
C ALA A 32 -14.63 3.30 -2.73
N LEU A 33 -14.11 2.36 -1.93
CA LEU A 33 -14.77 1.08 -1.61
C LEU A 33 -16.11 1.23 -0.88
N PRO A 34 -16.21 1.95 0.26
CA PRO A 34 -17.50 2.16 0.91
C PRO A 34 -18.48 2.96 0.04
N PHE A 35 -17.99 3.87 -0.83
CA PHE A 35 -18.85 4.56 -1.78
C PHE A 35 -19.41 3.60 -2.85
N LEU A 36 -18.59 2.71 -3.42
CA LEU A 36 -19.06 1.67 -4.35
C LEU A 36 -20.15 0.81 -3.72
N LEU A 37 -19.95 0.38 -2.47
CA LEU A 37 -20.97 -0.36 -1.72
C LEU A 37 -22.24 0.48 -1.49
N TRP A 38 -22.08 1.75 -1.13
CA TRP A 38 -23.20 2.65 -0.89
C TRP A 38 -24.02 2.89 -2.16
N PHE A 39 -23.37 3.16 -3.30
CA PHE A 39 -24.03 3.28 -4.61
C PHE A 39 -24.74 1.98 -5.02
N PHE A 40 -24.13 0.82 -4.76
CA PHE A 40 -24.76 -0.48 -4.98
C PHE A 40 -26.07 -0.61 -4.17
N LEU A 41 -26.05 -0.24 -2.88
CA LEU A 41 -27.23 -0.28 -2.01
C LEU A 41 -28.30 0.76 -2.43
N LEU A 42 -27.89 1.96 -2.87
CA LEU A 42 -28.82 2.95 -3.41
C LEU A 42 -29.52 2.43 -4.67
N ARG A 43 -28.78 1.78 -5.57
CA ARG A 43 -29.35 1.19 -6.78
C ARG A 43 -30.26 0.01 -6.47
N LEU A 44 -29.86 -0.84 -5.52
CA LEU A 44 -30.64 -1.98 -5.04
C LEU A 44 -31.99 -1.56 -4.46
N HIS A 45 -32.03 -0.43 -3.76
CA HIS A 45 -33.27 0.15 -3.22
C HIS A 45 -34.00 1.09 -4.18
N GLY A 46 -33.58 1.16 -5.46
CA GLY A 46 -34.24 2.00 -6.47
C GLY A 46 -34.11 3.51 -6.24
N ARG A 47 -33.18 3.96 -5.39
CA ARG A 47 -32.98 5.39 -5.08
C ARG A 47 -32.19 6.15 -6.13
N ILE A 48 -31.47 5.44 -6.98
CA ILE A 48 -30.73 5.99 -8.12
C ILE A 48 -31.04 5.18 -9.37
N GLY A 49 -31.00 5.85 -10.53
CA GLY A 49 -31.20 5.20 -11.83
C GLY A 49 -29.98 4.40 -12.29
N ARG A 50 -30.22 3.46 -13.21
CA ARG A 50 -29.18 2.60 -13.83
C ARG A 50 -28.01 3.39 -14.42
N LYS A 51 -28.29 4.45 -15.20
CA LYS A 51 -27.23 5.23 -15.87
C LYS A 51 -26.31 5.92 -14.86
N THR A 52 -26.89 6.54 -13.84
CA THR A 52 -26.14 7.20 -12.76
C THR A 52 -25.27 6.17 -12.04
N PHE A 53 -25.85 5.04 -11.63
CA PHE A 53 -25.12 3.97 -10.94
C PHE A 53 -23.93 3.44 -11.75
N ILE A 54 -24.14 3.14 -13.03
CA ILE A 54 -23.07 2.61 -13.90
C ILE A 54 -21.97 3.66 -14.09
N ALA A 55 -22.32 4.91 -14.39
CA ALA A 55 -21.35 5.97 -14.64
C ALA A 55 -20.53 6.31 -13.39
N THR A 56 -21.17 6.47 -12.22
CA THR A 56 -20.47 6.80 -10.98
C THR A 56 -19.60 5.63 -10.51
N SER A 57 -20.09 4.40 -10.60
CA SER A 57 -19.32 3.22 -10.17
C SER A 57 -18.13 2.98 -11.10
N ALA A 58 -18.28 3.16 -12.41
CA ALA A 58 -17.17 3.06 -13.36
C ALA A 58 -16.10 4.14 -13.11
N ALA A 59 -16.52 5.37 -12.79
CA ALA A 59 -15.59 6.44 -12.44
C ALA A 59 -14.84 6.17 -11.13
N LEU A 60 -15.53 5.66 -10.09
CA LEU A 60 -14.89 5.26 -8.83
C LEU A 60 -13.92 4.09 -9.01
N LEU A 61 -14.27 3.09 -9.83
CA LEU A 61 -13.40 1.98 -10.17
C LEU A 61 -12.16 2.44 -10.96
N ALA A 62 -12.33 3.36 -11.93
CA ALA A 62 -11.22 3.93 -12.67
C ALA A 62 -10.32 4.79 -11.78
N PHE A 63 -10.90 5.57 -10.86
CA PHE A 63 -10.17 6.30 -9.84
C PHE A 63 -9.35 5.36 -8.96
N GLU A 64 -9.98 4.31 -8.43
CA GLU A 64 -9.31 3.32 -7.58
C GLU A 64 -8.14 2.66 -8.32
N PHE A 65 -8.31 2.30 -9.60
CA PHE A 65 -7.19 1.75 -10.38
C PHE A 65 -6.02 2.73 -10.53
N CYS A 66 -6.31 4.01 -10.75
CA CYS A 66 -5.27 5.05 -10.88
C CYS A 66 -4.56 5.35 -9.55
N VAL A 67 -5.25 5.13 -8.42
CA VAL A 67 -4.68 5.25 -7.08
C VAL A 67 -3.88 4.00 -6.73
N SER A 68 -4.52 2.83 -6.80
CA SER A 68 -3.94 1.53 -6.54
C SER A 68 -4.58 0.43 -7.42
N SER A 69 -3.81 -0.04 -8.40
CA SER A 69 -4.21 -1.21 -9.21
C SER A 69 -4.41 -2.47 -8.37
N GLU A 70 -3.76 -2.57 -7.21
CA GLU A 70 -3.89 -3.70 -6.28
C GLU A 70 -5.23 -3.68 -5.54
N ILE A 71 -5.66 -2.52 -5.04
CA ILE A 71 -6.96 -2.39 -4.38
C ILE A 71 -8.10 -2.53 -5.38
N PHE A 72 -7.94 -1.99 -6.59
CA PHE A 72 -8.87 -2.26 -7.69
C PHE A 72 -9.01 -3.77 -7.97
N ALA A 73 -7.89 -4.49 -8.11
CA ALA A 73 -7.90 -5.92 -8.46
C ALA A 73 -8.48 -6.77 -7.31
N THR A 74 -7.97 -6.61 -6.09
CA THR A 74 -8.46 -7.33 -4.91
C THR A 74 -9.91 -6.98 -4.59
N GLY A 75 -10.31 -5.72 -4.75
CA GLY A 75 -11.67 -5.24 -4.50
C GLY A 75 -12.66 -5.78 -5.51
N SER A 76 -12.23 -5.95 -6.76
CA SER A 76 -13.03 -6.61 -7.80
C SER A 76 -13.25 -8.08 -7.50
N VAL A 77 -12.21 -8.80 -7.04
CA VAL A 77 -12.32 -10.21 -6.61
C VAL A 77 -13.26 -10.33 -5.40
N CYS A 78 -13.05 -9.54 -4.36
CA CYS A 78 -13.91 -9.54 -3.17
C CYS A 78 -15.36 -9.16 -3.50
N SER A 79 -15.57 -8.22 -4.42
CA SER A 79 -16.91 -7.85 -4.91
C SER A 79 -17.57 -9.00 -5.68
N ALA A 80 -16.82 -9.68 -6.56
CA ALA A 80 -17.33 -10.84 -7.29
C ALA A 80 -17.72 -12.00 -6.35
N ILE A 81 -16.90 -12.25 -5.32
CA ILE A 81 -17.20 -13.25 -4.28
C ILE A 81 -18.45 -12.84 -3.51
N ALA A 82 -18.55 -11.59 -3.06
CA ALA A 82 -19.72 -11.07 -2.34
C ALA A 82 -21.00 -11.22 -3.17
N MET A 83 -20.97 -10.82 -4.45
CA MET A 83 -22.11 -10.97 -5.37
C MET A 83 -22.48 -12.43 -5.61
N THR A 84 -21.48 -13.32 -5.73
CA THR A 84 -21.70 -14.76 -5.88
C THR A 84 -22.40 -15.34 -4.64
N LEU A 85 -21.89 -15.03 -3.44
CA LEU A 85 -22.52 -15.45 -2.18
C LEU A 85 -23.95 -14.91 -2.04
N ALA A 86 -24.23 -13.70 -2.56
CA ALA A 86 -25.56 -13.11 -2.53
C ALA A 86 -26.53 -13.87 -3.47
N VAL A 87 -26.08 -14.24 -4.68
CA VAL A 87 -26.86 -15.02 -5.65
C VAL A 87 -27.13 -16.44 -5.15
N LEU A 88 -26.15 -17.05 -4.47
CA LEU A 88 -26.27 -18.39 -3.88
C LEU A 88 -27.16 -18.42 -2.62
N SER A 89 -27.67 -17.27 -2.15
CA SER A 89 -28.58 -17.19 -1.02
C SER A 89 -30.02 -16.95 -1.49
N PRO A 90 -30.89 -17.98 -1.53
CA PRO A 90 -32.28 -17.83 -1.99
C PRO A 90 -33.02 -16.77 -1.19
N ALA A 91 -32.82 -16.75 0.14
CA ALA A 91 -33.46 -15.79 1.02
C ALA A 91 -33.07 -14.32 0.75
N LEU A 92 -31.88 -14.06 0.18
CA LEU A 92 -31.50 -12.72 -0.27
C LEU A 92 -32.12 -12.38 -1.62
N MET A 93 -32.10 -13.34 -2.54
CA MET A 93 -32.68 -13.20 -3.88
C MET A 93 -34.19 -12.94 -3.83
N ASP A 94 -34.92 -13.70 -3.01
CA ASP A 94 -36.36 -13.53 -2.80
C ASP A 94 -36.67 -12.22 -2.07
N GLY A 95 -35.80 -11.82 -1.14
CA GLY A 95 -35.94 -10.59 -0.36
C GLY A 95 -35.54 -9.30 -1.11
N ALA A 96 -34.94 -9.41 -2.31
CA ALA A 96 -34.47 -8.28 -3.08
C ALA A 96 -34.62 -8.50 -4.59
N PRO A 97 -35.82 -8.26 -5.17
CA PRO A 97 -36.11 -8.53 -6.59
C PRO A 97 -35.16 -7.83 -7.57
N SER A 98 -34.62 -6.67 -7.20
CA SER A 98 -33.68 -5.91 -8.02
C SER A 98 -32.24 -6.42 -7.94
N LEU A 99 -31.91 -7.35 -7.04
CA LEU A 99 -30.52 -7.78 -6.77
C LEU A 99 -29.82 -8.30 -8.02
N LYS A 100 -30.47 -9.18 -8.78
CA LYS A 100 -29.91 -9.70 -10.05
C LYS A 100 -29.61 -8.58 -11.04
N SER A 101 -30.54 -7.63 -11.20
CA SER A 101 -30.34 -6.50 -12.11
C SER A 101 -29.19 -5.59 -11.65
N THR A 102 -29.08 -5.32 -10.34
CA THR A 102 -28.00 -4.49 -9.79
C THR A 102 -26.64 -5.16 -9.93
N ILE A 103 -26.55 -6.49 -9.78
CA ILE A 103 -25.30 -7.25 -10.01
C ILE A 103 -24.88 -7.16 -11.49
N LEU A 104 -25.82 -7.33 -12.42
CA LEU A 104 -25.54 -7.18 -13.86
C LEU A 104 -25.09 -5.76 -14.21
N GLU A 105 -25.70 -4.75 -13.60
CA GLU A 105 -25.31 -3.35 -13.78
C GLU A 105 -23.95 -3.04 -13.16
N ALA A 106 -23.59 -3.67 -12.04
CA ALA A 106 -22.26 -3.56 -11.45
C ALA A 106 -21.20 -4.19 -12.38
N GLY A 107 -21.53 -5.33 -13.00
CA GLY A 107 -20.71 -5.92 -14.07
C GLY A 107 -20.54 -4.98 -15.27
N ALA A 108 -21.61 -4.28 -15.68
CA ALA A 108 -21.52 -3.28 -16.74
C ALA A 108 -20.65 -2.07 -16.34
N ALA A 109 -20.71 -1.63 -15.08
CA ALA A 109 -19.84 -0.57 -14.57
C ALA A 109 -18.36 -0.99 -14.57
N PHE A 110 -18.08 -2.22 -14.18
CA PHE A 110 -16.74 -2.80 -14.24
C PHE A 110 -16.20 -2.88 -15.67
N LEU A 111 -17.01 -3.36 -16.63
CA LEU A 111 -16.62 -3.37 -18.04
C LEU A 111 -16.37 -1.95 -18.57
N LEU A 112 -17.20 -0.99 -18.20
CA LEU A 112 -17.01 0.40 -18.58
C LEU A 112 -15.71 0.97 -17.99
N SER A 113 -15.36 0.67 -16.73
CA SER A 113 -14.08 1.10 -16.17
C SER A 113 -12.90 0.49 -16.91
N LEU A 114 -12.98 -0.78 -17.32
CA LEU A 114 -11.92 -1.40 -18.14
C LEU A 114 -11.76 -0.73 -19.50
N VAL A 115 -12.86 -0.31 -20.14
CA VAL A 115 -12.81 0.46 -21.40
C VAL A 115 -12.12 1.81 -21.19
N ILE A 116 -12.46 2.52 -20.12
CA ILE A 116 -11.80 3.80 -19.77
C ILE A 116 -10.30 3.59 -19.53
N LEU A 117 -9.94 2.49 -18.86
CA LEU A 117 -8.57 2.15 -18.49
C LEU A 117 -7.79 1.42 -19.59
N ALA A 118 -8.41 1.14 -20.75
CA ALA A 118 -7.82 0.34 -21.81
C ALA A 118 -6.41 0.80 -22.25
N PRO A 119 -6.12 2.12 -22.39
CA PRO A 119 -4.76 2.57 -22.74
C PRO A 119 -3.70 2.19 -21.68
N TYR A 120 -4.06 2.25 -20.40
CA TYR A 120 -3.19 1.89 -19.29
C TYR A 120 -2.99 0.37 -19.22
N ILE A 121 -4.08 -0.39 -19.32
CA ILE A 121 -4.04 -1.86 -19.32
C ILE A 121 -3.23 -2.38 -20.50
N TYR A 122 -3.42 -1.80 -21.69
CA TYR A 122 -2.63 -2.15 -22.88
C TYR A 122 -1.15 -1.89 -22.67
N SER A 123 -0.79 -0.73 -22.10
CA SER A 123 0.60 -0.38 -21.80
C SER A 123 1.20 -1.30 -20.72
N MET A 124 0.38 -1.71 -19.74
CA MET A 124 0.77 -2.61 -18.65
C MET A 124 0.95 -4.07 -19.10
N LEU A 125 0.15 -4.56 -20.04
CA LEU A 125 0.26 -5.93 -20.57
C LEU A 125 1.16 -6.02 -21.80
N GLY A 126 1.56 -4.88 -22.37
CA GLY A 126 2.35 -4.81 -23.59
C GLY A 126 3.78 -5.38 -23.46
N PRO A 127 4.49 -5.59 -24.57
CA PRO A 127 5.84 -6.18 -24.60
C PRO A 127 6.90 -5.37 -23.81
N ALA A 128 6.62 -4.10 -23.52
CA ALA A 128 7.46 -3.24 -22.70
C ALA A 128 7.52 -3.68 -21.22
N SER A 129 6.48 -4.37 -20.73
CA SER A 129 6.22 -4.64 -19.31
C SER A 129 6.91 -5.87 -18.75
N GLY A 130 7.31 -6.84 -19.59
CA GLY A 130 7.90 -8.11 -19.16
C GLY A 130 9.21 -8.00 -18.37
N HIS A 131 9.75 -6.78 -18.21
CA HIS A 131 10.98 -6.52 -17.45
C HIS A 131 10.71 -5.94 -16.05
N LEU A 132 9.47 -5.55 -15.76
CA LEU A 132 9.05 -5.09 -14.43
C LEU A 132 8.54 -6.26 -13.56
N GLN A 133 8.40 -7.45 -14.13
CA GLN A 133 7.77 -8.63 -13.51
C GLN A 133 8.50 -9.19 -12.28
N ASN A 134 9.76 -8.83 -12.05
CA ASN A 134 10.58 -9.30 -10.92
C ASN A 134 11.13 -8.17 -10.04
N ALA A 135 10.59 -6.96 -10.16
CA ALA A 135 11.23 -5.80 -9.57
C ALA A 135 10.87 -5.59 -8.08
N ILE A 136 9.75 -6.15 -7.62
CA ILE A 136 9.45 -6.23 -6.19
C ILE A 136 10.18 -7.45 -5.65
N GLY A 137 11.31 -7.23 -4.96
CA GLY A 137 12.12 -8.28 -4.32
C GLY A 137 11.47 -8.94 -3.10
N ILE A 138 10.15 -8.81 -2.94
CA ILE A 138 9.34 -9.39 -1.87
C ILE A 138 8.36 -10.35 -2.55
N SER A 139 8.43 -11.63 -2.20
CA SER A 139 7.47 -12.60 -2.72
C SER A 139 6.11 -12.39 -2.04
N PRO A 140 4.99 -12.33 -2.77
CA PRO A 140 3.65 -12.29 -2.18
C PRO A 140 3.34 -13.48 -1.26
N SER A 141 4.06 -14.60 -1.42
CA SER A 141 4.00 -15.75 -0.50
C SER A 141 4.53 -15.46 0.90
N ASP A 142 5.33 -14.41 1.05
CA ASP A 142 6.03 -14.10 2.29
C ASP A 142 5.25 -13.09 3.15
N VAL A 143 4.16 -12.55 2.58
CA VAL A 143 3.38 -11.40 3.09
C VAL A 143 1.92 -11.82 3.29
N VAL A 144 1.69 -12.63 4.32
CA VAL A 144 0.40 -13.29 4.60
C VAL A 144 -0.08 -12.97 6.01
N ALA A 145 -1.39 -12.95 6.26
CA ALA A 145 -1.90 -12.77 7.62
C ALA A 145 -1.70 -14.04 8.46
N ASP A 146 -1.20 -13.88 9.69
CA ASP A 146 -1.23 -14.94 10.71
C ASP A 146 -2.57 -14.88 11.44
N PRO A 147 -3.29 -16.01 11.64
CA PRO A 147 -4.55 -16.04 12.38
C PRO A 147 -4.48 -15.39 13.76
N LEU A 148 -3.31 -15.43 14.42
CA LEU A 148 -3.11 -14.81 15.72
C LEU A 148 -3.15 -13.27 15.65
N ASN A 149 -2.81 -12.67 14.51
CA ASN A 149 -2.77 -11.22 14.32
C ASN A 149 -4.16 -10.59 14.32
N PHE A 150 -5.24 -11.36 14.13
CA PHE A 150 -6.61 -10.85 14.32
C PHE A 150 -6.91 -10.46 15.78
N VAL A 151 -6.18 -11.05 16.74
CA VAL A 151 -6.48 -10.96 18.18
C VAL A 151 -5.32 -10.36 18.99
N ILE A 152 -4.08 -10.58 18.57
CA ILE A 152 -2.88 -10.08 19.25
C ILE A 152 -2.51 -8.71 18.70
N PRO A 153 -2.50 -7.65 19.53
CA PRO A 153 -2.22 -6.30 19.06
C PRO A 153 -0.75 -6.14 18.67
N THR A 154 -0.52 -5.43 17.58
CA THR A 154 0.81 -5.10 17.07
C THR A 154 1.25 -3.71 17.56
N ASP A 155 2.51 -3.36 17.28
CA ASP A 155 3.15 -2.10 17.67
C ASP A 155 2.56 -0.84 17.00
N VAL A 156 1.65 -0.99 16.03
CA VAL A 156 0.92 0.12 15.38
C VAL A 156 -0.15 0.71 16.30
N LEU A 157 -0.62 -0.07 17.28
CA LEU A 157 -1.71 0.33 18.17
C LEU A 157 -1.20 0.73 19.54
N TRP A 158 -1.84 1.75 20.14
CA TRP A 158 -1.39 2.34 21.40
C TRP A 158 -1.32 1.32 22.55
N LEU A 159 -2.33 0.43 22.65
CA LEU A 159 -2.32 -0.65 23.63
C LEU A 159 -1.36 -1.80 23.26
N GLY A 160 -1.12 -2.05 21.97
CA GLY A 160 -0.20 -3.09 21.52
C GLY A 160 1.24 -2.80 21.92
N THR A 161 1.70 -1.57 21.73
CA THR A 161 3.05 -1.14 22.13
C THR A 161 3.25 -1.21 23.65
N ARG A 162 2.24 -0.85 24.46
CA ARG A 162 2.36 -0.77 25.93
C ARG A 162 2.21 -2.10 26.65
N LEU A 163 1.37 -3.00 26.14
CA LEU A 163 1.06 -4.26 26.82
C LEU A 163 1.80 -5.46 26.23
N PHE A 164 2.24 -5.39 24.96
CA PHE A 164 2.76 -6.56 24.22
C PHE A 164 4.06 -6.29 23.45
N GLY A 165 4.76 -5.18 23.72
CA GLY A 165 5.91 -4.68 22.94
C GLY A 165 6.94 -5.74 22.46
N PRO A 166 7.47 -6.63 23.33
CA PRO A 166 8.41 -7.66 22.90
C PRO A 166 7.76 -8.79 22.09
N MET A 167 6.57 -9.26 22.48
CA MET A 167 5.90 -10.40 21.82
C MET A 167 5.28 -10.01 20.47
N GLY A 168 4.76 -8.79 20.34
CA GLY A 168 4.15 -8.29 19.12
C GLY A 168 5.16 -7.95 18.02
N SER A 169 6.42 -7.67 18.38
CA SER A 169 7.50 -7.39 17.41
C SER A 169 8.12 -8.66 16.85
N ASP A 170 8.22 -9.74 17.64
CA ASP A 170 8.72 -11.05 17.19
C ASP A 170 7.70 -11.81 16.30
N LEU A 171 6.39 -11.59 16.50
CA LEU A 171 5.33 -12.16 15.65
C LEU A 171 5.08 -11.36 14.35
N ALA A 172 5.39 -10.06 14.33
CA ALA A 172 5.15 -9.17 13.18
C ALA A 172 6.48 -8.77 12.52
N ALA A 173 7.13 -9.73 11.87
CA ALA A 173 8.43 -9.53 11.21
C ALA A 173 8.36 -8.60 9.97
N GLY A 174 7.16 -8.33 9.43
CA GLY A 174 6.93 -7.40 8.32
C GLY A 174 5.78 -6.41 8.52
N MET A 175 5.73 -5.34 7.70
CA MET A 175 4.62 -4.36 7.70
C MET A 175 3.25 -5.00 7.49
N SER A 176 3.19 -6.11 6.76
CA SER A 176 1.96 -6.87 6.47
C SER A 176 1.36 -7.62 7.62
N ASP A 177 2.17 -8.00 8.60
CA ASP A 177 1.70 -8.76 9.75
C ASP A 177 0.83 -7.86 10.68
N LYS A 178 0.85 -6.54 10.43
CA LYS A 178 0.19 -5.51 11.23
C LYS A 178 -1.20 -5.13 10.72
N ASP A 179 -1.58 -5.57 9.52
CA ASP A 179 -2.82 -5.17 8.84
C ASP A 179 -4.10 -5.81 9.43
N ALA A 180 -3.99 -7.01 9.99
CA ALA A 180 -5.14 -7.89 10.26
C ALA A 180 -5.83 -7.69 11.62
N TYR A 181 -5.29 -6.85 12.52
CA TYR A 181 -5.82 -6.75 13.87
C TYR A 181 -7.24 -6.17 13.93
N LEU A 182 -8.13 -6.92 14.60
CA LEU A 182 -9.51 -6.51 14.88
C LEU A 182 -9.71 -6.16 16.35
N GLY A 183 -8.99 -6.84 17.24
CA GLY A 183 -9.06 -6.68 18.68
C GLY A 183 -10.17 -7.48 19.36
N LEU A 184 -9.87 -7.95 20.57
CA LEU A 184 -10.77 -8.77 21.39
C LEU A 184 -12.18 -8.16 21.56
N PRO A 185 -12.35 -6.84 21.79
CA PRO A 185 -13.68 -6.26 21.89
C PRO A 185 -14.48 -6.35 20.59
N LEU A 186 -13.85 -6.12 19.44
CA LEU A 186 -14.52 -6.17 18.15
C LEU A 186 -14.90 -7.61 17.77
N VAL A 187 -14.00 -8.58 18.01
CA VAL A 187 -14.30 -10.01 17.87
C VAL A 187 -15.47 -10.42 18.78
N SER A 188 -15.51 -9.92 20.01
CA SER A 188 -16.63 -10.17 20.93
C SER A 188 -17.95 -9.63 20.37
N ILE A 189 -17.96 -8.44 19.78
CA ILE A 189 -19.14 -7.87 19.11
C ILE A 189 -19.61 -8.76 17.95
N MET A 190 -18.67 -9.32 17.16
CA MET A 190 -19.01 -10.24 16.08
C MET A 190 -19.66 -11.54 16.58
N ILE A 191 -19.14 -12.10 17.68
CA ILE A 191 -19.73 -13.28 18.32
C ILE A 191 -21.14 -12.98 18.85
N LEU A 192 -21.33 -11.82 19.49
CA LEU A 192 -22.65 -11.38 19.95
C LEU A 192 -23.61 -11.17 18.79
N TYR A 193 -23.14 -10.57 17.68
CA TYR A 193 -23.92 -10.42 16.46
C TYR A 193 -24.34 -11.77 15.87
N ALA A 194 -23.42 -12.74 15.81
CA ALA A 194 -23.72 -14.09 15.34
C ALA A 194 -24.75 -14.80 16.23
N ARG A 195 -24.68 -14.61 17.55
CA ARG A 195 -25.66 -15.17 18.49
C ARG A 195 -27.04 -14.52 18.38
N GLU A 196 -27.10 -13.20 18.28
CA GLU A 196 -28.35 -12.45 18.24
C GLU A 196 -29.05 -12.52 16.88
N PHE A 197 -28.28 -12.48 15.79
CA PHE A 197 -28.81 -12.31 14.44
C PHE A 197 -28.44 -13.43 13.47
N GLY A 198 -27.63 -14.43 13.85
CA GLY A 198 -27.04 -15.41 12.92
C GLY A 198 -28.03 -16.22 12.08
N PHE A 199 -29.28 -16.35 12.54
CA PHE A 199 -30.35 -16.99 11.76
C PHE A 199 -30.95 -16.10 10.67
N ALA A 200 -30.79 -14.77 10.75
CA ALA A 200 -31.30 -13.86 9.74
C ALA A 200 -30.43 -13.96 8.46
N PRO A 201 -31.04 -14.10 7.25
CA PRO A 201 -30.30 -14.28 6.00
C PRO A 201 -29.23 -13.22 5.74
N LYS A 202 -29.56 -11.94 5.98
CA LYS A 202 -28.63 -10.81 5.82
C LYS A 202 -27.45 -10.87 6.80
N ALA A 203 -27.68 -11.34 8.02
CA ALA A 203 -26.63 -11.47 9.03
C ALA A 203 -25.72 -12.65 8.73
N ARG A 204 -26.31 -13.80 8.34
CA ARG A 204 -25.55 -14.98 7.90
C ARG A 204 -24.67 -14.65 6.69
N TYR A 205 -25.18 -13.89 5.74
CA TYR A 205 -24.41 -13.42 4.59
C TYR A 205 -23.18 -12.60 5.01
N LEU A 206 -23.34 -11.63 5.92
CA LEU A 206 -22.19 -10.85 6.43
C LEU A 206 -21.18 -11.71 7.18
N LEU A 207 -21.63 -12.69 7.97
CA LEU A 207 -20.74 -13.61 8.68
C LEU A 207 -19.97 -14.52 7.73
N VAL A 208 -20.63 -15.04 6.70
CA VAL A 208 -19.96 -15.85 5.66
C VAL A 208 -18.93 -15.00 4.92
N MET A 209 -19.28 -13.77 4.51
CA MET A 209 -18.33 -12.85 3.89
C MET A 209 -17.12 -12.58 4.78
N LEU A 210 -17.35 -12.31 6.07
CA LEU A 210 -16.28 -12.06 7.04
C LEU A 210 -15.31 -13.24 7.10
N VAL A 211 -15.83 -14.46 7.24
CA VAL A 211 -15.02 -15.68 7.30
C VAL A 211 -14.30 -15.93 5.98
N THR A 212 -14.97 -15.75 4.84
CA THR A 212 -14.36 -15.93 3.52
C THR A 212 -13.20 -14.96 3.31
N PHE A 213 -13.37 -13.68 3.61
CA PHE A 213 -12.29 -12.70 3.46
C PHE A 213 -11.16 -12.90 4.47
N ALA A 214 -11.48 -13.33 5.70
CA ALA A 214 -10.46 -13.68 6.69
C ALA A 214 -9.60 -14.86 6.18
N ILE A 215 -10.22 -15.92 5.66
CA ILE A 215 -9.50 -17.08 5.10
C ILE A 215 -8.64 -16.65 3.90
N LEU A 216 -9.18 -15.84 2.98
CA LEU A 216 -8.39 -15.38 1.83
C LEU A 216 -7.18 -14.53 2.26
N SER A 217 -7.29 -13.76 3.36
CA SER A 217 -6.17 -12.96 3.87
C SER A 217 -5.01 -13.79 4.44
N LEU A 218 -5.25 -15.07 4.78
CA LEU A 218 -4.21 -16.00 5.22
C LEU A 218 -3.23 -16.38 4.09
N GLY A 219 -3.52 -15.98 2.85
CA GLY A 219 -2.65 -16.17 1.70
C GLY A 219 -2.69 -17.56 1.11
N SER A 220 -1.64 -17.92 0.35
CA SER A 220 -1.60 -19.20 -0.38
C SER A 220 -1.21 -20.38 0.51
N ARG A 221 -0.54 -20.10 1.63
CA ARG A 221 -0.12 -21.09 2.62
C ARG A 221 -0.33 -20.52 4.01
N LEU A 222 -0.88 -21.33 4.89
CA LEU A 222 -1.16 -20.91 6.26
C LEU A 222 0.14 -20.68 7.03
N ARG A 223 0.26 -19.50 7.64
CA ARG A 223 1.35 -19.15 8.57
C ARG A 223 0.81 -19.16 9.99
N ILE A 224 1.48 -19.88 10.89
CA ILE A 224 1.15 -19.94 12.32
C ILE A 224 2.42 -19.65 13.11
N LEU A 225 2.38 -18.65 14.00
CA LEU A 225 3.52 -18.22 14.83
C LEU A 225 4.75 -17.89 13.96
N GLY A 226 4.52 -17.23 12.82
CA GLY A 226 5.60 -16.90 11.87
C GLY A 226 6.12 -18.07 11.04
N GLN A 227 5.66 -19.31 11.27
CA GLN A 227 6.08 -20.50 10.53
C GLN A 227 5.10 -20.84 9.42
N ILE A 228 5.60 -21.02 8.18
CA ILE A 228 4.79 -21.44 7.04
C ILE A 228 4.50 -22.94 7.15
N THR A 229 3.23 -23.30 7.15
CA THR A 229 2.75 -24.68 7.17
C THR A 229 2.58 -25.23 5.74
N PRO A 230 2.49 -26.56 5.56
CA PRO A 230 2.23 -27.16 4.24
C PRO A 230 0.77 -27.03 3.79
N VAL A 231 -0.13 -26.47 4.61
CA VAL A 231 -1.56 -26.34 4.29
C VAL A 231 -1.74 -25.31 3.17
N ILE A 232 -2.35 -25.76 2.08
CA ILE A 232 -2.69 -24.93 0.93
C ILE A 232 -4.02 -24.22 1.19
N GLU A 233 -4.02 -22.91 0.99
CA GLU A 233 -5.17 -22.05 1.26
C GLU A 233 -5.79 -21.50 -0.04
N PRO A 234 -7.07 -21.06 -0.02
CA PRO A 234 -7.82 -20.70 -1.23
C PRO A 234 -7.19 -19.59 -2.09
N TRP A 235 -6.35 -18.73 -1.50
CA TRP A 235 -5.69 -17.67 -2.27
C TRP A 235 -4.75 -18.22 -3.36
N MET A 236 -4.28 -19.47 -3.25
CA MET A 236 -3.43 -20.12 -4.25
C MET A 236 -4.07 -20.14 -5.65
N LEU A 237 -5.41 -20.12 -5.75
CA LEU A 237 -6.10 -20.05 -7.04
C LEU A 237 -5.86 -18.72 -7.77
N PHE A 238 -5.59 -17.65 -7.02
CA PHE A 238 -5.41 -16.30 -7.56
C PHE A 238 -3.95 -15.96 -7.86
N THR A 239 -2.98 -16.72 -7.34
CA THR A 239 -1.54 -16.46 -7.58
C THR A 239 -1.10 -16.69 -9.03
N HIS A 240 -1.96 -17.29 -9.84
CA HIS A 240 -1.71 -17.52 -11.27
C HIS A 240 -2.36 -16.48 -12.19
N LEU A 241 -3.18 -15.59 -11.64
CA LEU A 241 -3.88 -14.56 -12.42
C LEU A 241 -3.02 -13.29 -12.53
N PRO A 242 -2.94 -12.67 -13.71
CA PRO A 242 -2.20 -11.41 -13.85
C PRO A 242 -2.79 -10.35 -12.91
N LEU A 243 -1.93 -9.50 -12.33
CA LEU A 243 -2.23 -8.50 -11.30
C LEU A 243 -2.32 -9.09 -9.89
N LEU A 244 -2.97 -10.25 -9.74
CA LEU A 244 -3.16 -10.90 -8.44
C LEU A 244 -1.96 -11.74 -8.02
N ASP A 245 -1.12 -12.14 -8.98
CA ASP A 245 0.17 -12.79 -8.74
C ASP A 245 1.15 -11.92 -7.94
N LYS A 246 0.90 -10.61 -7.87
CA LYS A 246 1.68 -9.63 -7.10
C LYS A 246 0.96 -9.06 -5.88
N ALA A 247 -0.34 -9.30 -5.74
CA ALA A 247 -1.13 -8.77 -4.64
C ALA A 247 -0.76 -9.46 -3.32
N LEU A 248 -0.64 -8.68 -2.24
CA LEU A 248 -0.24 -9.21 -0.94
C LEU A 248 -1.49 -9.66 -0.16
N PRO A 249 -1.66 -10.96 0.15
CA PRO A 249 -2.89 -11.46 0.78
C PRO A 249 -3.22 -10.82 2.11
N ALA A 250 -2.22 -10.47 2.92
CA ALA A 250 -2.43 -9.79 4.19
C ALA A 250 -3.29 -8.51 4.05
N ARG A 251 -3.18 -7.80 2.91
CA ARG A 251 -3.94 -6.58 2.63
C ARG A 251 -5.44 -6.83 2.42
N LEU A 252 -5.87 -8.08 2.24
CA LEU A 252 -7.30 -8.44 2.24
C LEU A 252 -7.95 -8.23 3.62
N ALA A 253 -7.16 -8.02 4.67
CA ALA A 253 -7.63 -7.52 5.96
C ALA A 253 -8.46 -6.23 5.83
N LEU A 254 -8.23 -5.42 4.80
CA LEU A 254 -9.09 -4.28 4.44
C LEU A 254 -10.55 -4.69 4.32
N TYR A 255 -10.86 -5.75 3.57
CA TYR A 255 -12.23 -6.21 3.35
C TYR A 255 -12.81 -6.86 4.61
N VAL A 256 -11.96 -7.52 5.42
CA VAL A 256 -12.35 -8.03 6.74
C VAL A 256 -12.78 -6.87 7.64
N SER A 257 -11.97 -5.81 7.72
CA SER A 257 -12.26 -4.62 8.53
C SER A 257 -13.55 -3.92 8.09
N MET A 258 -13.81 -3.86 6.78
CA MET A 258 -15.05 -3.28 6.24
C MET A 258 -16.28 -4.07 6.67
N VAL A 259 -16.25 -5.40 6.52
CA VAL A 259 -17.37 -6.26 6.93
C VAL A 259 -17.54 -6.25 8.45
N ALA A 260 -16.43 -6.28 9.20
CA ALA A 260 -16.40 -6.14 10.65
C ALA A 260 -17.07 -4.85 11.13
N ALA A 261 -16.74 -3.72 10.51
CA ALA A 261 -17.33 -2.42 10.83
C ALA A 261 -18.84 -2.39 10.56
N ILE A 262 -19.31 -2.99 9.46
CA ILE A 262 -20.74 -3.11 9.14
C ILE A 262 -21.46 -4.00 10.17
N ILE A 263 -20.87 -5.14 10.54
CA ILE A 263 -21.40 -6.04 11.57
C ILE A 263 -21.51 -5.30 12.90
N ALA A 264 -20.44 -4.63 13.32
CA ALA A 264 -20.38 -3.91 14.59
C ALA A 264 -21.38 -2.75 14.63
N ALA A 265 -21.50 -1.98 13.55
CA ALA A 265 -22.50 -0.93 13.42
C ALA A 265 -23.93 -1.48 13.46
N THR A 266 -24.18 -2.61 12.80
CA THR A 266 -25.50 -3.25 12.77
C THR A 266 -25.89 -3.80 14.14
N TRP A 267 -24.97 -4.49 14.83
CA TRP A 267 -25.15 -4.94 16.21
C TRP A 267 -25.38 -3.74 17.12
N TYR A 268 -24.53 -2.72 17.02
CA TYR A 268 -24.64 -1.51 17.82
C TYR A 268 -25.95 -0.79 17.56
N ALA A 269 -26.58 -0.88 16.39
CA ALA A 269 -27.87 -0.27 16.11
C ALA A 269 -29.06 -1.10 16.61
N ARG A 270 -29.01 -2.42 16.40
CA ARG A 270 -30.18 -3.30 16.50
C ARG A 270 -30.20 -4.22 17.72
N SER A 271 -29.10 -4.32 18.47
CA SER A 271 -29.02 -5.24 19.61
C SER A 271 -30.04 -4.90 20.68
N SER A 272 -30.64 -5.95 21.26
CA SER A 272 -31.54 -5.88 22.42
C SER A 272 -30.79 -5.64 23.74
N SER A 273 -29.46 -5.68 23.71
CA SER A 273 -28.61 -5.37 24.86
C SER A 273 -28.86 -3.97 25.39
N ALA A 274 -28.78 -3.83 26.73
CA ALA A 274 -28.89 -2.54 27.40
C ALA A 274 -27.90 -1.51 26.80
N LEU A 275 -28.34 -0.25 26.68
CA LEU A 275 -27.58 0.81 26.00
C LEU A 275 -26.17 1.00 26.57
N TRP A 276 -26.00 0.87 27.89
CA TRP A 276 -24.68 0.98 28.53
C TRP A 276 -23.73 -0.14 28.11
N LYS A 277 -24.21 -1.38 27.93
CA LYS A 277 -23.39 -2.51 27.43
C LYS A 277 -22.92 -2.27 26.01
N ARG A 278 -23.81 -1.76 25.15
CA ARG A 278 -23.48 -1.37 23.77
C ARG A 278 -22.45 -0.25 23.73
N ARG A 279 -22.62 0.79 24.56
CA ARG A 279 -21.66 1.90 24.68
C ARG A 279 -20.31 1.44 25.22
N LEU A 280 -20.30 0.55 26.23
CA LEU A 280 -19.07 -0.02 26.77
C LEU A 280 -18.34 -0.86 25.71
N ALA A 281 -19.04 -1.78 25.05
CA ALA A 281 -18.45 -2.61 23.99
C ALA A 281 -17.92 -1.75 22.83
N GLY A 282 -18.68 -0.76 22.38
CA GLY A 282 -18.26 0.17 21.34
C GLY A 282 -17.06 1.02 21.77
N GLY A 283 -17.07 1.55 22.99
CA GLY A 283 -15.96 2.32 23.55
C GLY A 283 -14.69 1.48 23.71
N LEU A 284 -14.81 0.22 24.12
CA LEU A 284 -13.68 -0.72 24.18
C LEU A 284 -13.14 -1.06 22.79
N ALA A 285 -14.01 -1.27 21.79
CA ALA A 285 -13.57 -1.51 20.42
C ALA A 285 -12.81 -0.29 19.86
N VAL A 286 -13.28 0.92 20.12
CA VAL A 286 -12.57 2.16 19.77
C VAL A 286 -11.22 2.24 20.49
N LEU A 287 -11.21 2.01 21.81
CA LEU A 287 -10.00 2.07 22.64
C LEU A 287 -8.91 1.09 22.18
N PHE A 288 -9.30 -0.12 21.77
CA PHE A 288 -8.36 -1.16 21.33
C PHE A 288 -7.79 -0.93 19.93
N LEU A 289 -8.45 -0.09 19.13
CA LEU A 289 -7.99 0.30 17.79
C LEU A 289 -7.39 1.71 17.78
N LEU A 290 -7.22 2.36 18.94
CA LEU A 290 -6.57 3.66 18.98
C LEU A 290 -5.14 3.57 18.43
N PRO A 291 -4.79 4.43 17.46
CA PRO A 291 -3.45 4.41 16.89
C PRO A 291 -2.43 4.79 17.95
N ASN A 292 -1.26 4.20 17.84
CA ASN A 292 -0.11 4.71 18.55
C ASN A 292 0.39 5.99 17.84
N VAL A 293 -0.07 7.15 18.29
CA VAL A 293 0.35 8.46 17.76
C VAL A 293 1.85 8.72 17.89
N ASP A 294 2.53 8.07 18.85
CA ASP A 294 3.97 8.20 19.05
C ASP A 294 4.77 7.41 18.01
N SER A 295 4.18 6.35 17.43
CA SER A 295 4.82 5.55 16.36
C SER A 295 4.43 6.00 14.96
N LEU A 296 3.34 6.75 14.80
CA LEU A 296 2.98 7.34 13.53
C LEU A 296 4.03 8.41 13.15
N PRO A 297 4.59 8.38 11.93
CA PRO A 297 5.54 9.39 11.45
C PRO A 297 4.83 10.71 11.10
N MET A 298 3.88 11.15 11.93
CA MET A 298 3.17 12.43 11.85
C MET A 298 4.12 13.63 11.80
N HIS A 299 5.35 13.44 12.30
CA HIS A 299 6.42 14.44 12.36
C HIS A 299 7.70 13.99 11.66
N GLY A 300 7.58 13.17 10.61
CA GLY A 300 8.69 12.88 9.69
C GLY A 300 9.12 14.14 8.94
N SER A 301 9.76 15.08 9.63
CA SER A 301 10.51 16.15 8.98
C SER A 301 11.70 15.44 8.36
N LEU A 302 11.71 15.24 7.05
CA LEU A 302 12.99 15.17 6.35
C LEU A 302 13.64 16.53 6.62
N PRO A 303 14.75 16.62 7.39
CA PRO A 303 15.36 17.91 7.64
C PRO A 303 15.75 18.51 6.29
N ASP A 304 15.01 19.54 5.85
CA ASP A 304 15.31 20.24 4.60
C ASP A 304 16.69 20.88 4.75
N PRO A 305 17.72 20.39 4.05
CA PRO A 305 19.06 20.90 4.27
C PRO A 305 19.06 22.37 3.83
N PRO A 306 19.66 23.29 4.61
CA PRO A 306 19.71 24.70 4.25
C PRO A 306 20.24 24.95 2.84
N PHE A 307 21.03 24.01 2.30
CA PHE A 307 21.48 23.97 0.92
C PHE A 307 20.36 24.18 -0.13
N PHE A 308 19.19 23.55 0.04
CA PHE A 308 18.04 23.70 -0.87
C PHE A 308 17.14 24.88 -0.47
N LEU A 309 16.93 25.12 0.83
CA LEU A 309 16.06 26.18 1.33
C LEU A 309 16.57 27.59 1.04
N THR A 310 17.87 27.82 1.22
CA THR A 310 18.48 29.16 1.12
C THR A 310 18.88 29.55 -0.30
N GLY A 311 18.72 28.65 -1.27
CA GLY A 311 19.13 28.87 -2.66
C GLY A 311 20.61 28.59 -2.95
N GLN A 312 21.40 28.18 -1.96
CA GLN A 312 22.84 27.93 -2.10
C GLN A 312 23.17 26.85 -3.15
N TYR A 313 22.25 25.93 -3.42
CA TYR A 313 22.38 24.95 -4.51
C TYR A 313 22.74 25.57 -5.87
N LYS A 314 22.36 26.84 -6.12
CA LYS A 314 22.65 27.56 -7.38
C LYS A 314 24.14 27.81 -7.60
N ASP A 315 24.94 27.85 -6.53
CA ASP A 315 26.40 28.06 -6.62
C ASP A 315 27.14 26.80 -7.10
N TYR A 316 26.50 25.64 -6.89
CA TYR A 316 27.07 24.32 -7.15
C TYR A 316 26.46 23.62 -8.37
N ILE A 317 25.22 23.97 -8.72
CA ILE A 317 24.42 23.25 -9.73
C ILE A 317 23.84 24.26 -10.72
N ARG A 318 23.94 23.95 -12.00
CA ARG A 318 23.38 24.75 -13.09
C ARG A 318 21.90 24.42 -13.33
N PRO A 319 21.10 25.36 -13.86
CA PRO A 319 19.74 25.06 -14.26
C PRO A 319 19.70 23.90 -15.27
N GLY A 320 18.83 22.91 -15.03
CA GLY A 320 18.68 21.71 -15.86
C GLY A 320 19.82 20.70 -15.79
N GLU A 321 20.82 20.90 -14.92
CA GLU A 321 21.89 19.94 -14.71
C GLU A 321 21.35 18.62 -14.18
N ARG A 322 21.98 17.51 -14.57
CA ARG A 322 21.57 16.16 -14.17
C ARG A 322 22.26 15.78 -12.87
N VAL A 323 21.47 15.52 -11.83
CA VAL A 323 21.96 15.36 -10.46
C VAL A 323 21.52 14.02 -9.90
N ILE A 324 22.44 13.31 -9.26
CA ILE A 324 22.13 12.18 -8.39
C ILE A 324 22.02 12.71 -6.97
N VAL A 325 20.94 12.40 -6.26
CA VAL A 325 20.80 12.68 -4.83
C VAL A 325 20.74 11.35 -4.09
N LEU A 326 21.63 11.15 -3.12
CA LEU A 326 21.71 9.95 -2.29
C LEU A 326 21.32 10.26 -0.84
N PRO A 327 20.59 9.35 -0.15
CA PRO A 327 20.00 8.14 -0.72
C PRO A 327 18.90 8.48 -1.75
N TYR A 328 18.49 7.50 -2.56
CA TYR A 328 17.32 7.68 -3.42
C TYR A 328 16.06 7.91 -2.56
N GLY A 329 15.11 8.71 -3.08
CA GLY A 329 13.91 9.15 -2.35
C GLY A 329 13.94 10.66 -2.06
N PRO A 330 14.68 11.14 -1.03
CA PRO A 330 14.71 12.56 -0.64
C PRO A 330 15.00 13.55 -1.77
N GLY A 331 15.77 13.15 -2.79
CA GLY A 331 16.03 13.98 -3.96
C GLY A 331 14.78 14.48 -4.69
N MET A 332 13.71 13.67 -4.72
CA MET A 332 12.45 14.04 -5.37
C MET A 332 11.78 15.21 -4.66
N TRP A 333 11.80 15.19 -3.33
CA TRP A 333 11.30 16.28 -2.49
C TRP A 333 12.12 17.55 -2.71
N PHE A 334 13.45 17.47 -2.67
CA PHE A 334 14.32 18.63 -2.91
C PHE A 334 14.18 19.21 -4.33
N GLN A 335 13.96 18.36 -5.33
CA GLN A 335 13.68 18.79 -6.70
C GLN A 335 12.35 19.57 -6.77
N ALA A 336 11.30 19.07 -6.11
CA ALA A 336 10.01 19.75 -6.07
C ALA A 336 10.12 21.12 -5.36
N GLN A 337 10.81 21.17 -4.21
CA GLN A 337 11.05 22.41 -3.46
C GLN A 337 11.80 23.47 -4.27
N THR A 338 12.77 23.04 -5.08
CA THR A 338 13.53 23.91 -5.99
C THR A 338 12.80 24.20 -7.31
N ARG A 339 11.50 23.88 -7.41
CA ARG A 339 10.68 24.06 -8.62
C ARG A 339 11.32 23.43 -9.86
N PHE A 340 11.83 22.22 -9.72
CA PHE A 340 12.46 21.44 -10.79
C PHE A 340 13.69 22.12 -11.41
N TYR A 341 14.47 22.86 -10.60
CA TYR A 341 15.68 23.56 -11.05
C TYR A 341 16.73 22.63 -11.69
N PHE A 342 16.82 21.38 -11.24
CA PHE A 342 17.71 20.35 -11.78
C PHE A 342 16.91 19.11 -12.22
N ARG A 343 17.53 18.26 -13.04
CA ARG A 343 16.94 16.97 -13.47
C ARG A 343 17.55 15.84 -12.65
N MET A 344 16.75 14.92 -12.15
CA MET A 344 17.27 13.77 -11.40
C MET A 344 17.74 12.65 -12.32
N VAL A 345 18.80 11.98 -11.89
CA VAL A 345 19.23 10.67 -12.39
C VAL A 345 19.05 9.70 -11.23
N GLY A 346 18.14 8.74 -11.39
CA GLY A 346 17.61 7.93 -10.30
C GLY A 346 16.39 8.59 -9.63
N GLY A 347 16.05 8.12 -8.44
CA GLY A 347 14.85 8.52 -7.71
C GLY A 347 14.06 7.29 -7.24
N TYR A 348 13.02 7.52 -6.44
CA TYR A 348 12.13 6.44 -6.02
C TYR A 348 10.96 6.33 -7.00
N VAL A 349 10.96 5.29 -7.82
CA VAL A 349 9.88 4.97 -8.78
C VAL A 349 9.16 3.67 -8.38
N GLY A 350 9.17 3.35 -7.08
CA GLY A 350 8.79 2.06 -6.53
C GLY A 350 9.90 1.01 -6.68
N GLY A 351 9.55 -0.26 -6.47
CA GLY A 351 10.49 -1.38 -6.62
C GLY A 351 10.95 -1.63 -8.07
N ALA A 352 10.34 -0.97 -9.06
CA ALA A 352 10.58 -1.25 -10.47
C ALA A 352 11.52 -0.25 -11.15
N GLU A 353 12.82 -0.58 -11.18
CA GLU A 353 13.82 0.18 -11.92
C GLU A 353 13.55 0.09 -13.45
N PRO A 354 13.49 1.22 -14.18
CA PRO A 354 13.37 1.20 -15.63
C PRO A 354 14.55 0.46 -16.27
N ARG A 355 14.32 -0.31 -17.34
CA ARG A 355 15.35 -1.13 -18.01
C ARG A 355 16.71 -0.46 -18.21
N PRO A 356 16.80 0.82 -18.65
CA PRO A 356 18.10 1.46 -18.84
C PRO A 356 18.96 1.53 -17.56
N PHE A 357 18.31 1.58 -16.39
CA PHE A 357 18.92 1.62 -15.06
C PHE A 357 19.24 0.20 -14.56
N SER A 358 18.31 -0.75 -14.70
CA SER A 358 18.49 -2.15 -14.26
C SER A 358 19.65 -2.88 -14.96
N GLU A 359 19.98 -2.49 -16.20
CA GLU A 359 21.13 -3.01 -16.95
C GLU A 359 22.49 -2.58 -16.38
N ILE A 360 22.52 -1.59 -15.49
CA ILE A 360 23.77 -1.05 -14.96
C ILE A 360 23.88 -1.39 -13.49
N ALA A 361 24.64 -2.44 -13.21
CA ALA A 361 24.77 -3.03 -11.88
C ALA A 361 25.15 -2.04 -10.75
N VAL A 362 25.75 -0.89 -11.08
CA VAL A 362 26.10 0.14 -10.09
C VAL A 362 24.89 0.88 -9.52
N ASP A 363 23.76 0.90 -10.21
CA ASP A 363 22.53 1.57 -9.74
C ASP A 363 21.98 0.88 -8.48
N ASN A 364 21.95 -0.46 -8.48
CA ASN A 364 21.63 -1.24 -7.29
C ASN A 364 22.59 -0.93 -6.12
N THR A 365 23.90 -0.76 -6.37
CA THR A 365 24.84 -0.32 -5.32
C THR A 365 24.50 1.08 -4.79
N LEU A 366 24.09 2.01 -5.65
CA LEU A 366 23.65 3.36 -5.25
C LEU A 366 22.37 3.32 -4.41
N ASN A 367 21.50 2.33 -4.67
CA ASN A 367 20.29 2.05 -3.90
C ASN A 367 20.55 1.24 -2.61
N GLY A 368 21.81 1.09 -2.19
CA GLY A 368 22.19 0.41 -0.94
C GLY A 368 22.58 -1.07 -1.09
N GLY A 369 22.51 -1.62 -2.30
CA GLY A 369 22.89 -3.00 -2.61
C GLY A 369 24.39 -3.31 -2.49
N PRO A 370 24.79 -4.54 -2.82
CA PRO A 370 26.19 -4.98 -2.74
C PRO A 370 27.08 -4.21 -3.73
N LEU A 371 28.37 -4.09 -3.40
CA LEU A 371 29.35 -3.47 -4.27
C LEU A 371 29.67 -4.40 -5.45
N VAL A 372 29.47 -3.92 -6.67
CA VAL A 372 29.68 -4.73 -7.88
C VAL A 372 31.16 -4.90 -8.26
N ALA A 373 31.50 -6.03 -8.90
CA ALA A 373 32.82 -6.23 -9.46
C ALA A 373 33.14 -5.13 -10.50
N GLY A 374 34.35 -4.56 -10.45
CA GLY A 374 34.73 -3.47 -11.35
C GLY A 374 33.95 -2.16 -11.14
N TYR A 375 33.36 -1.93 -9.96
CA TYR A 375 32.51 -0.77 -9.64
C TYR A 375 33.07 0.57 -10.13
N LYS A 376 34.38 0.83 -10.06
CA LYS A 376 34.99 2.09 -10.53
C LYS A 376 34.75 2.36 -12.03
N ARG A 377 34.80 1.31 -12.85
CA ARG A 377 34.55 1.42 -14.31
C ARG A 377 33.06 1.57 -14.57
N SER A 378 32.24 0.73 -13.92
CA SER A 378 30.78 0.75 -14.05
C SER A 378 30.20 2.11 -13.61
N PHE A 379 30.67 2.66 -12.50
CA PHE A 379 30.23 3.96 -12.00
C PHE A 379 30.57 5.10 -12.95
N ARG A 380 31.81 5.14 -13.46
CA ARG A 380 32.20 6.15 -14.47
C ARG A 380 31.39 6.01 -15.76
N GLN A 381 31.06 4.79 -16.18
CA GLN A 381 30.19 4.56 -17.33
C GLN A 381 28.77 5.05 -17.07
N PHE A 382 28.21 4.78 -15.89
CA PHE A 382 26.89 5.28 -15.49
C PHE A 382 26.82 6.80 -15.51
N LEU A 383 27.77 7.48 -14.84
CA LEU A 383 27.84 8.94 -14.79
C LEU A 383 27.96 9.55 -16.20
N ARG A 384 28.74 8.94 -17.10
CA ARG A 384 28.89 9.39 -18.49
C ARG A 384 27.65 9.11 -19.34
N LYS A 385 27.08 7.90 -19.26
CA LYS A 385 25.87 7.50 -20.00
C LYS A 385 24.73 8.46 -19.70
N TYR A 386 24.54 8.79 -18.42
CA TYR A 386 23.49 9.70 -17.98
C TYR A 386 23.90 11.16 -17.89
N LYS A 387 25.14 11.53 -18.27
CA LYS A 387 25.65 12.91 -18.27
C LYS A 387 25.45 13.61 -16.92
N VAL A 388 25.76 12.90 -15.83
CA VAL A 388 25.60 13.39 -14.46
C VAL A 388 26.61 14.50 -14.21
N GLY A 389 26.10 15.67 -13.83
CA GLY A 389 26.90 16.87 -13.59
C GLY A 389 27.25 17.11 -12.13
N ALA A 390 26.38 16.68 -11.21
CA ALA A 390 26.66 16.71 -9.78
C ALA A 390 26.08 15.49 -9.06
N LEU A 391 26.69 15.14 -7.93
CA LEU A 391 26.15 14.18 -6.98
C LEU A 391 26.04 14.84 -5.60
N ILE A 392 24.89 14.70 -4.96
CA ILE A 392 24.60 15.27 -3.65
C ILE A 392 24.36 14.11 -2.68
N VAL A 393 25.06 14.11 -1.57
CA VAL A 393 24.88 13.12 -0.51
C VAL A 393 24.26 13.82 0.69
N TYR A 394 23.10 13.33 1.08
CA TYR A 394 22.35 13.74 2.24
C TYR A 394 22.44 12.65 3.31
N GLY A 395 22.93 13.00 4.50
CA GLY A 395 23.06 12.07 5.61
C GLY A 395 24.10 10.94 5.41
N PRO A 396 24.18 10.02 6.38
CA PRO A 396 25.11 8.90 6.34
C PRO A 396 24.75 7.90 5.23
N GLN A 397 25.78 7.26 4.66
CA GLN A 397 25.64 6.29 3.57
C GLN A 397 26.20 4.93 3.95
N SER A 398 25.72 3.88 3.29
CA SER A 398 26.23 2.52 3.47
C SER A 398 27.72 2.43 3.15
N LYS A 399 28.41 1.42 3.72
CA LYS A 399 29.84 1.20 3.45
C LYS A 399 30.14 1.08 1.96
N ASN A 400 29.25 0.43 1.21
CA ASN A 400 29.39 0.22 -0.23
C ASN A 400 29.27 1.54 -1.00
N VAL A 401 28.26 2.35 -0.69
CA VAL A 401 28.07 3.68 -1.31
C VAL A 401 29.25 4.60 -0.99
N ARG A 402 29.74 4.62 0.25
CA ARG A 402 30.94 5.41 0.60
C ARG A 402 32.17 4.97 -0.18
N THR A 403 32.36 3.66 -0.37
CA THR A 403 33.47 3.10 -1.17
C THR A 403 33.34 3.51 -2.64
N LEU A 404 32.12 3.52 -3.17
CA LEU A 404 31.81 3.97 -4.52
C LEU A 404 32.12 5.46 -4.71
N LEU A 405 31.67 6.31 -3.79
CA LEU A 405 31.92 7.76 -3.80
C LEU A 405 33.41 8.10 -3.68
N ALA A 406 34.16 7.37 -2.84
CA ALA A 406 35.60 7.53 -2.70
C ALA A 406 36.38 7.19 -3.99
N SER A 407 35.77 6.50 -4.95
CA SER A 407 36.39 6.24 -6.26
C SER A 407 36.26 7.40 -7.25
N LEU A 408 35.51 8.45 -6.91
CA LEU A 408 35.39 9.63 -7.75
C LEU A 408 36.71 10.41 -7.78
N PRO A 409 37.05 11.02 -8.93
CA PRO A 409 38.24 11.86 -9.06
C PRO A 409 38.08 13.24 -8.39
N VAL A 410 36.90 13.54 -7.85
CA VAL A 410 36.57 14.82 -7.21
C VAL A 410 36.35 14.61 -5.72
N ARG A 411 36.80 15.57 -4.91
CA ARG A 411 36.51 15.59 -3.48
C ARG A 411 35.11 16.15 -3.24
N GLY A 412 34.39 15.53 -2.32
CA GLY A 412 33.10 16.06 -1.86
C GLY A 412 33.32 17.32 -1.02
N THR A 413 32.52 18.35 -1.25
CA THR A 413 32.51 19.58 -0.46
C THR A 413 31.31 19.54 0.48
N ALA A 414 31.53 19.58 1.79
CA ALA A 414 30.47 19.64 2.78
C ALA A 414 29.92 21.07 2.87
N VAL A 415 28.63 21.26 2.60
CA VAL A 415 27.99 22.58 2.51
C VAL A 415 26.55 22.46 3.00
N ALA A 416 26.17 23.27 4.00
CA ALA A 416 24.78 23.46 4.44
C ALA A 416 23.95 22.17 4.58
N GLY A 417 24.53 21.16 5.24
CA GLY A 417 23.87 19.89 5.56
C GLY A 417 23.96 18.80 4.50
N VAL A 418 24.64 19.04 3.37
CA VAL A 418 24.89 18.02 2.32
C VAL A 418 26.37 17.95 1.95
N THR A 419 26.76 16.90 1.25
CA THR A 419 28.07 16.81 0.56
C THR A 419 27.87 16.84 -0.95
N VAL A 420 28.48 17.81 -1.63
CA VAL A 420 28.36 17.99 -3.08
C VAL A 420 29.63 17.53 -3.79
N PHE A 421 29.47 16.69 -4.82
CA PHE A 421 30.52 16.27 -5.75
C PHE A 421 30.23 16.87 -7.12
N ALA A 422 30.91 17.95 -7.49
CA ALA A 422 30.75 18.62 -8.78
C ALA A 422 31.57 17.90 -9.88
N LEU A 423 30.90 17.15 -10.75
CA LEU A 423 31.53 16.31 -11.79
C LEU A 423 31.84 17.10 -13.06
N THR A 424 30.99 18.06 -13.44
CA THR A 424 31.17 18.93 -14.61
C THR A 424 32.41 19.82 -14.50
N ARG A 425 32.81 20.21 -13.28
CA ARG A 425 34.06 20.96 -13.04
C ARG A 425 35.32 20.07 -13.05
N GLY A 426 35.19 18.76 -12.80
CA GLY A 426 36.32 17.82 -12.74
C GLY A 426 36.58 17.00 -14.03
N LEU A 427 35.55 16.75 -14.85
CA LEU A 427 35.64 15.94 -16.07
C LEU A 427 36.39 16.65 -17.23
N GLY A 428 36.53 17.98 -17.17
CA GLY A 428 37.35 18.74 -18.12
C GLY A 428 38.83 18.36 -18.09
N SER A 429 39.34 17.84 -16.97
CA SER A 429 40.75 17.43 -16.84
C SER A 429 41.07 16.06 -17.46
N MET A 430 40.06 15.24 -17.77
CA MET A 430 40.27 13.94 -18.43
C MET A 430 40.46 14.05 -19.95
N ARG A 431 40.30 15.22 -20.54
CA ARG A 431 40.52 15.42 -21.99
C ARG A 431 42.02 15.56 -22.34
N ASN A 432 42.89 15.80 -21.36
CA ASN A 432 44.32 16.10 -21.57
C ASN A 432 45.31 15.08 -20.96
N ARG A 433 44.91 13.83 -20.70
CA ARG A 433 45.83 12.77 -20.22
C ARG A 433 45.92 11.56 -21.15
N ARG A 434 45.96 11.81 -22.45
CA ARG A 434 46.58 10.95 -23.46
C ARG A 434 47.37 11.88 -24.39
N THR A 435 48.60 11.49 -24.70
CA THR A 435 49.68 12.23 -25.38
C THR A 435 50.42 13.24 -24.51
N ASN A 436 51.34 12.73 -23.69
CA ASN A 436 52.78 12.95 -23.89
C ASN A 436 53.52 11.68 -23.52
#